data_AF-A0A1G8E8J2-F1
#
_entry.id   AF-A0A1G8E8J2-F1
#
_cell.length_a   1.000
_cell.length_b   1.000
_cell.length_c   1.000
_cell.angle_alpha   90.00
_cell.angle_beta   90.00
_cell.angle_gamma   90.00
#
_symmetry.space_group_name_H-M   'P 1'
#
loop_
_entity.id
_entity.type
_entity.pdbx_description
1 polymer ?
#
loop_
_entity_poly.entity_id
_entity_poly.type
_entity_poly.pdbx_seq_one_letter_code
_entity_poly.pdbx_strand_id
1 'polypeptide(L)'
;MTTPTISRNVRGRAGVEPLETDASLIYFSSASDNTHRFVSKLPVRSARIPLLTSEDTLRAVSPFVLVLPTYGGTSGKGAVPRQVIKFLNVEGNRRLLRGVIGAGNTNFGDTYCLAADIIAAKCNVPVLYRFELMGTSEDVDRVTQGLEEFWT
;
A
#
# COMPACT_ATOMS: atom_id res chain seq x y z
N MET A 1 60.48 18.81 8.32
CA MET A 1 59.21 19.13 8.99
C MET A 1 58.14 19.26 7.93
N THR A 2 57.40 18.19 7.67
CA THR A 2 56.35 18.15 6.65
C THR A 2 55.09 17.58 7.29
N THR A 3 54.13 18.47 7.51
CA THR A 3 52.80 18.22 8.08
C THR A 3 52.00 17.28 7.16
N PRO A 4 51.33 16.23 7.66
CA PRO A 4 50.40 15.48 6.85
C PRO A 4 49.06 16.21 6.78
N THR A 5 48.61 16.50 5.55
CA THR A 5 47.29 17.00 5.23
C THR A 5 46.24 15.93 5.53
N ILE A 6 45.34 16.21 6.47
CA ILE A 6 44.14 15.40 6.73
C ILE A 6 43.23 15.49 5.51
N SER A 7 43.14 14.39 4.76
CA SER A 7 42.14 14.23 3.70
C SER A 7 40.75 14.18 4.35
N ARG A 8 39.93 15.20 4.07
CA ARG A 8 38.54 15.27 4.48
C ARG A 8 37.77 14.13 3.81
N ASN A 9 37.36 13.17 4.62
CA ASN A 9 36.46 12.10 4.22
C ASN A 9 35.10 12.72 3.83
N VAL A 10 34.82 12.81 2.52
CA VAL A 10 33.49 13.14 2.00
C VAL A 10 32.61 11.92 2.27
N ARG A 11 31.83 11.97 3.34
CA ARG A 11 30.77 10.99 3.60
C ARG A 11 29.67 11.17 2.54
N GLY A 12 29.83 10.49 1.41
CA GLY A 12 28.71 10.16 0.54
C GLY A 12 27.70 9.35 1.33
N ARG A 13 26.44 9.79 1.32
CA ARG A 13 25.33 8.96 1.81
C ARG A 13 25.31 7.70 0.94
N ALA A 14 25.54 6.54 1.55
CA ALA A 14 25.29 5.26 0.92
C ALA A 14 23.82 5.28 0.44
N GLY A 15 23.62 5.19 -0.89
CA GLY A 15 22.29 4.99 -1.44
C GLY A 15 21.77 3.66 -0.91
N VAL A 16 20.72 3.71 -0.10
CA VAL A 16 20.00 2.49 0.26
C VAL A 16 19.29 2.06 -1.02
N GLU A 17 19.66 0.89 -1.54
CA GLU A 17 18.96 0.31 -2.69
C GLU A 17 17.46 0.23 -2.36
N PRO A 18 16.57 0.53 -3.32
CA PRO A 18 15.15 0.51 -3.07
C PRO A 18 14.69 -0.86 -2.57
N LEU A 19 13.77 -0.88 -1.60
CA LEU A 19 13.16 -2.12 -1.13
C LEU A 19 12.23 -2.67 -2.24
N GLU A 20 12.77 -3.59 -3.05
CA GLU A 20 12.02 -4.26 -4.11
C GLU A 20 11.10 -5.35 -3.56
N THR A 21 9.99 -5.59 -4.25
CA THR A 21 9.05 -6.66 -3.93
C THR A 21 8.35 -7.19 -5.17
N ASP A 22 8.21 -8.51 -5.24
CA ASP A 22 7.44 -9.27 -6.23
C ASP A 22 6.15 -9.86 -5.60
N ALA A 23 5.73 -9.37 -4.42
CA ALA A 23 4.49 -9.78 -3.78
C ALA A 23 3.25 -9.45 -4.65
N SER A 24 2.35 -10.42 -4.80
CA SER A 24 1.10 -10.25 -5.54
C SER A 24 0.06 -9.40 -4.80
N LEU A 25 0.26 -9.18 -3.50
CA LEU A 25 -0.56 -8.26 -2.69
C LEU A 25 0.32 -7.24 -1.98
N ILE A 26 0.05 -5.95 -2.19
CA ILE A 26 0.74 -4.86 -1.51
C ILE A 26 -0.28 -4.09 -0.70
N TYR A 27 0.06 -3.71 0.54
CA TYR A 27 -0.91 -3.02 1.39
C TYR A 27 -0.29 -1.90 2.20
N PHE A 28 -1.14 -0.95 2.62
CA PHE A 28 -0.79 0.03 3.65
C PHE A 28 -1.63 -0.22 4.90
N SER A 29 -1.03 0.03 6.07
CA SER A 29 -1.74 0.02 7.35
C SER A 29 -1.11 1.05 8.29
N SER A 30 -1.93 1.87 8.94
CA SER A 30 -1.52 2.77 10.02
C SER A 30 -1.13 2.03 11.31
N ALA A 31 -0.73 2.80 12.32
CA ALA A 31 -0.46 2.34 13.68
C ALA A 31 -1.62 1.60 14.37
N SER A 32 -2.86 1.75 13.91
CA SER A 32 -4.00 0.94 14.40
C SER A 32 -3.95 -0.52 13.94
N ASP A 33 -3.18 -0.82 12.89
CA ASP A 33 -2.94 -2.16 12.35
C ASP A 33 -4.18 -2.94 11.86
N ASN A 34 -5.35 -2.31 11.71
CA ASN A 34 -6.56 -3.01 11.25
C ASN A 34 -6.37 -3.69 9.88
N THR A 35 -5.87 -2.97 8.89
CA THR A 35 -5.59 -3.53 7.55
C THR A 35 -4.46 -4.56 7.60
N HIS A 36 -3.44 -4.35 8.45
CA HIS A 36 -2.40 -5.35 8.68
C HIS A 36 -2.98 -6.66 9.24
N ARG A 37 -3.83 -6.59 10.26
CA ARG A 37 -4.51 -7.77 10.83
C ARG A 37 -5.39 -8.47 9.81
N PHE A 38 -6.05 -7.74 8.91
CA PHE A 38 -6.79 -8.35 7.81
C PHE A 38 -5.87 -9.13 6.86
N VAL A 39 -4.84 -8.47 6.33
CA VAL A 39 -3.92 -9.06 5.36
C VAL A 39 -3.15 -10.26 5.93
N SER A 40 -2.78 -10.22 7.22
CA SER A 40 -2.11 -11.34 7.90
C SER A 40 -2.97 -12.61 8.00
N LYS A 41 -4.28 -12.54 7.76
CA LYS A 41 -5.18 -13.71 7.69
C LYS A 41 -5.25 -14.33 6.29
N LEU A 42 -4.76 -13.64 5.26
CA LEU A 42 -4.84 -14.11 3.87
C LEU A 42 -3.65 -15.03 3.56
N PRO A 43 -3.86 -16.19 2.89
CA PRO A 43 -2.80 -17.13 2.54
C PRO A 43 -2.03 -16.69 1.28
N VAL A 44 -1.69 -15.40 1.17
CA VAL A 44 -1.01 -14.83 -0.01
C VAL A 44 0.26 -14.09 0.39
N ARG A 45 1.25 -14.12 -0.50
CA ARG A 45 2.48 -13.35 -0.30
C ARG A 45 2.17 -11.86 -0.35
N SER A 46 2.45 -11.16 0.74
CA SER A 46 2.15 -9.73 0.86
C SER A 46 3.37 -8.88 1.22
N ALA A 47 3.34 -7.60 0.82
CA ALA A 47 4.33 -6.60 1.21
C ALA A 47 3.67 -5.34 1.78
N ARG A 48 4.25 -4.79 2.85
CA ARG A 48 3.71 -3.62 3.57
C ARG A 48 4.42 -2.34 3.11
N ILE A 49 3.65 -1.37 2.63
CA ILE A 49 4.14 -0.01 2.40
C ILE A 49 4.58 0.59 3.75
N PRO A 50 5.79 1.19 3.84
CA PRO A 50 6.30 1.76 5.08
C PRO A 50 5.36 2.78 5.72
N LEU A 51 5.38 2.81 7.06
CA LEU A 51 4.47 3.63 7.85
C LEU A 51 4.82 5.11 7.72
N LEU A 52 6.10 5.48 7.74
CA LEU A 52 6.51 6.88 7.73
C LEU A 52 6.81 7.33 6.30
N THR A 53 6.25 8.47 5.90
CA THR A 53 6.51 9.05 4.58
C THR A 53 7.98 9.48 4.37
N SER A 54 8.75 9.61 5.45
CA SER A 54 10.20 9.85 5.44
C SER A 54 11.01 8.63 5.00
N GLU A 55 10.47 7.42 5.14
CA GLU A 55 11.12 6.18 4.70
C GLU A 55 10.94 6.01 3.19
N ASP A 56 11.91 5.40 2.52
CA ASP A 56 11.79 5.05 1.10
C ASP A 56 10.61 4.11 0.88
N THR A 57 9.89 4.30 -0.23
CA THR A 57 8.75 3.46 -0.56
C THR A 57 9.20 2.17 -1.27
N LEU A 58 8.33 1.17 -1.32
CA LEU A 58 8.60 -0.08 -2.03
C LEU A 58 8.68 0.15 -3.55
N ARG A 59 9.44 -0.69 -4.23
CA ARG A 59 9.40 -0.85 -5.70
C ARG A 59 8.80 -2.20 -6.05
N ALA A 60 7.62 -2.20 -6.67
CA ALA A 60 7.03 -3.41 -7.19
C ALA A 60 7.78 -3.83 -8.47
N VAL A 61 8.12 -5.11 -8.57
CA VAL A 61 8.73 -5.70 -9.77
C VAL A 61 7.83 -6.73 -10.46
N SER A 62 6.66 -7.01 -9.88
CA SER A 62 5.62 -7.90 -10.43
C SER A 62 4.23 -7.27 -10.31
N PRO A 63 3.24 -7.71 -11.11
CA PRO A 63 1.85 -7.29 -10.98
C PRO A 63 1.28 -7.54 -9.57
N PHE A 64 0.47 -6.62 -9.05
CA PHE A 64 -0.08 -6.72 -7.70
C PHE A 64 -1.49 -6.13 -7.55
N VAL A 65 -2.20 -6.58 -6.51
CA VAL A 65 -3.41 -5.94 -5.98
C VAL A 65 -3.05 -5.09 -4.77
N LEU A 66 -3.62 -3.87 -4.69
CA LEU A 66 -3.42 -2.95 -3.58
C LEU A 66 -4.53 -3.07 -2.53
N VAL A 67 -4.18 -3.21 -1.25
CA VAL A 67 -5.13 -3.12 -0.12
C VAL A 67 -4.85 -1.87 0.71
N LEU A 68 -5.86 -1.05 1.01
CA LEU A 68 -5.65 0.17 1.79
C LEU A 68 -6.85 0.60 2.64
N PRO A 69 -6.60 1.24 3.80
CA PRO A 69 -7.64 1.94 4.56
C PRO A 69 -8.04 3.26 3.89
N THR A 70 -9.26 3.70 4.18
CA THR A 70 -9.76 5.04 3.86
C THR A 70 -9.65 5.97 5.05
N TYR A 71 -9.17 7.20 4.83
CA TYR A 71 -9.16 8.30 5.80
C TYR A 71 -10.07 9.45 5.35
N GLY A 72 -9.93 10.64 5.95
CA GLY A 72 -10.68 11.85 5.56
C GLY A 72 -12.08 12.00 6.17
N GLY A 73 -12.53 11.00 6.94
CA GLY A 73 -13.82 11.01 7.62
C GLY A 73 -15.00 11.25 6.67
N THR A 74 -16.04 11.92 7.16
CA THR A 74 -17.24 12.24 6.36
C THR A 74 -16.96 13.26 5.24
N SER A 75 -15.85 14.01 5.32
CA SER A 75 -15.51 15.00 4.29
C SER A 75 -14.88 14.38 3.03
N GLY A 76 -14.34 13.17 3.13
CA GLY A 76 -13.56 12.51 2.08
C GLY A 76 -12.22 13.19 1.73
N LYS A 77 -11.93 14.38 2.27
CA LYS A 77 -10.68 15.10 2.00
C LYS A 77 -9.50 14.34 2.61
N GLY A 78 -8.54 13.97 1.76
CA GLY A 78 -7.41 13.16 2.19
C GLY A 78 -7.76 11.68 2.42
N ALA A 79 -8.77 11.17 1.69
CA ALA A 79 -9.18 9.76 1.77
C ALA A 79 -8.04 8.78 1.55
N VAL A 80 -7.18 9.05 0.57
CA VAL A 80 -6.02 8.19 0.26
C VAL A 80 -4.84 8.54 1.18
N PRO A 81 -4.26 7.56 1.90
CA PRO A 81 -3.07 7.78 2.72
C PRO A 81 -1.89 8.34 1.90
N ARG A 82 -1.12 9.27 2.48
CA ARG A 82 0.02 9.92 1.80
C ARG A 82 1.11 8.92 1.39
N GLN A 83 1.27 7.84 2.15
CA GLN A 83 2.19 6.74 1.88
C GLN A 83 1.79 5.98 0.61
N VAL A 84 0.49 5.73 0.43
CA VAL A 84 -0.05 5.13 -0.79
C VAL A 84 0.10 6.08 -1.98
N ILE A 85 -0.14 7.38 -1.78
CA ILE A 85 0.12 8.39 -2.83
C ILE A 85 1.60 8.38 -3.23
N LYS A 86 2.53 8.39 -2.26
CA LYS A 86 3.99 8.30 -2.52
C LYS A 86 4.33 7.03 -3.31
N PHE A 87 3.79 5.88 -2.89
CA PHE A 87 3.99 4.59 -3.55
C PHE A 87 3.48 4.58 -4.99
N LEU A 88 2.26 5.07 -5.24
CA LEU A 88 1.65 5.14 -6.57
C LEU A 88 2.19 6.28 -7.43
N ASN A 89 2.93 7.23 -6.87
CA ASN A 89 3.66 8.25 -7.64
C ASN A 89 4.89 7.68 -8.34
N VAL A 90 5.41 6.54 -7.89
CA VAL A 90 6.40 5.75 -8.65
C VAL A 90 5.71 5.11 -9.84
N GLU A 91 6.09 5.54 -11.05
CA GLU A 91 5.45 5.11 -12.30
C GLU A 91 5.54 3.59 -12.53
N GLY A 92 6.67 2.97 -12.16
CA GLY A 92 6.85 1.52 -12.21
C GLY A 92 5.82 0.77 -11.37
N ASN A 93 5.59 1.21 -10.13
CA ASN A 93 4.58 0.64 -9.25
C ASN A 93 3.18 0.80 -9.85
N ARG A 94 2.85 2.00 -10.33
CA ARG A 94 1.53 2.29 -10.90
C ARG A 94 1.21 1.41 -12.11
N ARG A 95 2.19 1.14 -12.98
CA ARG A 95 2.03 0.27 -14.16
C ARG A 95 1.72 -1.19 -13.80
N LEU A 96 2.13 -1.63 -12.62
CA LEU A 96 1.98 -3.00 -12.14
C LEU A 96 0.72 -3.19 -11.28
N LEU A 97 0.00 -2.12 -10.95
CA LEU A 97 -1.27 -2.22 -10.25
C LEU A 97 -2.31 -2.94 -11.13
N ARG A 98 -3.04 -3.89 -10.55
CA ARG A 98 -4.07 -4.69 -11.25
C ARG A 98 -5.48 -4.54 -10.68
N GLY A 99 -5.59 -4.15 -9.42
CA GLY A 99 -6.87 -3.92 -8.75
C GLY A 99 -6.66 -3.35 -7.36
N VAL A 100 -7.74 -2.88 -6.74
CA VAL A 100 -7.71 -2.30 -5.40
C VAL A 100 -8.79 -2.89 -4.50
N ILE A 101 -8.45 -3.14 -3.24
CA ILE A 101 -9.36 -3.56 -2.17
C ILE A 101 -9.39 -2.46 -1.11
N GLY A 102 -10.58 -1.96 -0.80
CA GLY A 102 -10.78 -0.90 0.18
C GLY A 102 -11.12 -1.43 1.57
N ALA A 103 -10.40 -0.95 2.59
CA ALA A 103 -10.79 -1.10 3.98
C ALA A 103 -11.42 0.21 4.49
N GLY A 104 -12.50 0.11 5.25
CA GLY A 104 -13.23 1.27 5.74
C GLY A 104 -14.02 1.01 7.01
N ASN A 105 -15.01 1.87 7.26
CA ASN A 105 -16.02 1.69 8.29
C ASN A 105 -17.32 2.30 7.74
N THR A 106 -18.39 1.52 7.73
CA THR A 106 -19.71 1.85 7.18
C THR A 106 -20.37 3.01 7.91
N ASN A 107 -19.96 3.32 9.15
CA ASN A 107 -20.38 4.52 9.87
C ASN A 107 -20.04 5.83 9.14
N PHE A 108 -19.18 5.80 8.12
CA PHE A 108 -18.86 6.96 7.29
C PHE A 108 -19.77 7.11 6.06
N GLY A 109 -20.78 6.26 5.88
CA GLY A 109 -21.80 6.39 4.83
C GLY A 109 -21.18 6.51 3.44
N ASP A 110 -21.48 7.61 2.75
CA ASP A 110 -21.02 7.86 1.36
C ASP A 110 -19.51 7.86 1.18
N THR A 111 -18.71 8.04 2.26
CA THR A 111 -17.25 7.97 2.18
C THR A 111 -16.68 6.61 2.57
N TYR A 112 -17.53 5.60 2.81
CA TYR A 112 -17.12 4.23 3.04
C TYR A 112 -16.24 3.72 1.88
N CYS A 113 -15.00 3.35 2.20
CA CYS A 113 -14.01 2.83 1.24
C CYS A 113 -13.67 3.76 0.06
N LEU A 114 -13.96 5.07 0.17
CA LEU A 114 -13.74 6.06 -0.88
C LEU A 114 -12.31 6.08 -1.43
N ALA A 115 -11.29 5.72 -0.63
CA ALA A 115 -9.91 5.68 -1.11
C ALA A 115 -9.71 4.67 -2.25
N ALA A 116 -10.43 3.54 -2.23
CA ALA A 116 -10.38 2.54 -3.28
C ALA A 116 -10.99 3.09 -4.59
N ASP A 117 -12.12 3.78 -4.51
CA ASP A 117 -12.77 4.39 -5.68
C ASP A 117 -11.90 5.44 -6.35
N ILE A 118 -11.27 6.30 -5.54
CA ILE A 118 -10.34 7.32 -6.04
C ILE A 118 -9.17 6.68 -6.80
N ILE A 119 -8.58 5.62 -6.25
CA ILE A 119 -7.44 4.95 -6.90
C ILE A 119 -7.88 4.21 -8.15
N ALA A 120 -8.99 3.47 -8.09
CA ALA A 120 -9.56 2.73 -9.21
C ALA A 120 -9.82 3.65 -10.41
N ALA A 121 -10.50 4.78 -10.18
CA ALA A 121 -10.77 5.76 -11.22
C ALA A 121 -9.49 6.40 -11.77
N LYS A 122 -8.55 6.79 -10.89
CA LYS A 122 -7.32 7.49 -11.31
C LYS A 122 -6.32 6.60 -12.03
N CYS A 123 -6.27 5.32 -11.67
CA CYS A 123 -5.32 4.35 -12.22
C CYS A 123 -5.94 3.40 -13.25
N ASN A 124 -7.25 3.54 -13.52
CA ASN A 124 -8.00 2.69 -14.44
C ASN A 124 -7.89 1.19 -14.11
N VAL A 125 -8.13 0.83 -12.85
CA VAL A 125 -8.14 -0.55 -12.35
C VAL A 125 -9.43 -0.83 -11.58
N PRO A 126 -9.92 -2.08 -11.53
CA PRO A 126 -11.14 -2.41 -10.80
C PRO A 126 -10.99 -2.28 -9.28
N VAL A 127 -12.09 -1.93 -8.61
CA VAL A 127 -12.25 -2.22 -7.17
C VAL A 127 -12.70 -3.67 -7.04
N LEU A 128 -11.87 -4.50 -6.41
CA LEU A 128 -12.11 -5.95 -6.32
C LEU A 128 -12.96 -6.32 -5.12
N TYR A 129 -12.81 -5.63 -3.99
CA TYR A 129 -13.55 -5.91 -2.77
C TYR A 129 -13.54 -4.72 -1.79
N ARG A 130 -14.47 -4.72 -0.82
CA ARG A 130 -14.53 -3.74 0.28
C ARG A 130 -14.84 -4.45 1.59
N PHE A 131 -14.15 -4.08 2.67
CA PHE A 131 -14.38 -4.66 4.00
C PHE A 131 -14.26 -3.61 5.11
N GLU A 132 -14.75 -3.96 6.30
CA GLU A 132 -14.69 -3.08 7.47
C GLU A 132 -13.57 -3.44 8.44
N LEU A 133 -12.89 -2.41 8.97
CA LEU A 133 -11.89 -2.52 10.03
C LEU A 133 -10.82 -3.59 9.75
N MET A 134 -10.82 -4.69 10.49
CA MET A 134 -9.88 -5.81 10.36
C MET A 134 -10.46 -7.00 9.57
N GLY A 135 -11.64 -6.82 8.98
CA GLY A 135 -12.40 -7.82 8.23
C GLY A 135 -12.93 -8.97 9.11
N THR A 136 -14.04 -9.54 8.67
CA THR A 136 -14.64 -10.76 9.22
C THR A 136 -13.91 -12.00 8.70
N SER A 137 -14.35 -13.20 9.09
CA SER A 137 -13.91 -14.45 8.45
C SER A 137 -14.46 -14.57 7.03
N GLU A 138 -15.71 -14.15 6.81
CA GLU A 138 -16.33 -14.16 5.48
C GLU A 138 -15.60 -13.24 4.50
N ASP A 139 -15.11 -12.09 4.96
CA ASP A 139 -14.25 -11.22 4.15
C ASP A 139 -12.93 -11.90 3.76
N VAL A 140 -12.35 -12.68 4.68
CA VAL A 140 -11.12 -13.44 4.41
C VAL A 140 -11.38 -14.50 3.37
N ASP A 141 -12.47 -15.26 3.50
CA ASP A 141 -12.83 -16.33 2.56
C ASP A 141 -13.09 -15.75 1.16
N ARG A 142 -13.90 -14.70 1.07
CA ARG A 142 -14.23 -14.03 -0.21
C ARG A 142 -13.01 -13.41 -0.88
N VAL A 143 -12.15 -12.74 -0.13
CA VAL A 143 -10.93 -12.13 -0.71
C VAL A 143 -9.93 -13.21 -1.12
N THR A 144 -9.80 -14.29 -0.35
CA THR A 144 -8.91 -15.41 -0.72
C THR A 144 -9.35 -16.03 -2.03
N GLN A 145 -10.62 -16.44 -2.12
CA GLN A 145 -11.17 -17.02 -3.35
C GLN A 145 -11.08 -16.04 -4.53
N GLY A 146 -11.47 -14.78 -4.31
CA GLY A 146 -11.42 -13.77 -5.37
C GLY A 146 -10.01 -13.47 -5.88
N LEU A 147 -8.99 -13.54 -5.02
CA LEU A 147 -7.59 -13.40 -5.43
C LEU A 147 -7.11 -14.63 -6.22
N GLU A 148 -7.47 -15.84 -5.80
CA GLU A 148 -7.13 -17.06 -6.55
C GLU A 148 -7.72 -17.04 -7.97
N GLU A 149 -9.00 -16.68 -8.09
CA GLU A 149 -9.68 -16.54 -9.38
C GLU A 149 -9.07 -15.41 -10.23
N PHE A 150 -8.71 -14.28 -9.61
CA PHE A 150 -8.16 -13.12 -10.31
C PHE A 150 -6.78 -13.35 -10.93
N TRP A 151 -5.97 -14.24 -10.34
CA TRP A 151 -4.60 -14.51 -10.80
C TRP A 151 -4.47 -15.74 -11.70
N THR A 152 -5.57 -16.44 -11.99
CA THR A 152 -5.62 -17.58 -12.92
C THR A 152 -5.80 -17.10 -14.36
#